data_AF-A0A8X6U568-F1
#
_entry.id   AF-A0A8X6U568-F1
#
_cell.length_a   1.000
_cell.length_b   1.000
_cell.length_c   1.000
_cell.angle_alpha   90.00
_cell.angle_beta   90.00
_cell.angle_gamma   90.00
#
_symmetry.space_group_name_H-M   'P 1'
#
loop_
_entity.id
_entity.type
_entity.pdbx_description
1 polymer ?
#
loop_
_entity_poly.entity_id
_entity_poly.type
_entity_poly.pdbx_seq_one_letter_code
_entity_poly.pdbx_strand_id
1 'polypeptide(L)'
;HFGKQCLPVCELNPCSESSTCETAAPNIINLATKKSYNCKCDPQHTGEYCETRLDLPCPSNWWGYPICGPCQCNINKGYSMDCNKTTGECSCEKATASVGTERLNELDLFGCTSQSL
;
A
#
# COMPACT_ATOMS: atom_id res chain seq x y z
N HIS A 1 28.74 -12.91 11.13
CA HIS A 1 28.78 -13.40 12.52
C HIS A 1 28.88 -12.20 13.46
N PHE A 2 28.06 -12.13 14.51
CA PHE A 2 28.06 -11.04 15.49
C PHE A 2 28.18 -11.60 16.91
N GLY A 3 28.93 -10.93 17.79
CA GLY A 3 29.14 -11.34 19.19
C GLY A 3 30.16 -12.47 19.41
N LYS A 4 30.47 -12.74 20.69
CA LYS A 4 31.45 -13.75 21.15
C LYS A 4 31.06 -15.21 20.83
N GLN A 5 29.83 -15.42 20.36
CA GLN A 5 29.24 -16.75 20.13
C GLN A 5 29.09 -17.09 18.65
N CYS A 6 29.56 -16.24 17.74
CA CYS A 6 29.50 -16.48 16.29
C CYS A 6 28.12 -16.93 15.79
N LEU A 7 27.05 -16.31 16.29
CA LEU A 7 25.70 -16.60 15.80
C LEU A 7 25.48 -15.98 14.42
N PRO A 8 24.67 -16.63 13.55
CA PRO A 8 24.27 -16.05 12.27
C PRO A 8 23.42 -14.80 12.52
N VAL A 9 23.69 -13.77 11.73
CA VAL A 9 23.16 -12.41 11.99
C VAL A 9 21.64 -12.38 11.97
N CYS A 10 21.00 -13.15 11.08
CA CYS A 10 19.54 -13.19 10.97
C CYS A 10 18.82 -13.91 12.11
N GLU A 11 19.50 -14.72 12.93
CA GLU A 11 18.88 -15.29 14.15
C GLU A 11 18.65 -14.24 15.23
N LEU A 12 19.40 -13.14 15.19
CA LEU A 12 19.23 -12.00 16.10
C LEU A 12 18.23 -10.97 15.56
N ASN A 13 17.62 -11.25 14.40
CA ASN A 13 16.75 -10.36 13.63
C ASN A 13 17.09 -8.86 13.79
N PRO A 14 18.21 -8.38 13.23
CA PRO A 14 18.59 -6.97 13.31
C PRO A 14 17.67 -6.05 12.48
N CYS A 15 16.73 -6.60 11.72
CA CYS A 15 15.76 -5.88 10.92
C CYS A 15 14.46 -5.68 11.74
N SER A 16 13.66 -4.67 11.40
CA SER A 16 12.36 -4.41 12.07
C SER A 16 11.43 -5.63 12.02
N GLU A 17 10.52 -5.78 13.00
CA GLU A 17 9.62 -6.94 13.21
C GLU A 17 8.84 -7.41 11.97
N SER A 18 8.60 -6.53 11.00
CA SER A 18 7.89 -6.85 9.74
C SER A 18 8.80 -7.10 8.54
N SER A 19 10.13 -7.16 8.71
CA SER A 19 11.06 -7.30 7.59
C SER A 19 11.80 -8.64 7.61
N THR A 20 12.21 -9.11 6.42
CA THR A 20 12.88 -10.40 6.27
C THR A 20 14.39 -10.20 6.22
N CYS A 21 15.12 -10.82 7.17
CA CYS A 21 16.58 -10.86 7.12
C CYS A 21 17.03 -11.95 6.14
N GLU A 22 17.64 -11.56 5.02
CA GLU A 22 18.23 -12.48 4.05
C GLU A 22 19.75 -12.51 4.25
N THR A 23 20.29 -13.68 4.57
CA THR A 23 21.75 -13.86 4.67
C THR A 23 22.31 -13.94 3.25
N ALA A 24 23.26 -13.07 2.90
CA ALA A 24 23.89 -13.14 1.59
C ALA A 24 24.76 -14.40 1.51
N ALA A 25 24.81 -15.03 0.33
CA ALA A 25 25.63 -16.21 0.10
C ALA A 25 27.09 -15.97 0.56
N PRO A 26 27.78 -16.98 1.10
CA PRO A 26 29.19 -16.86 1.40
C PRO A 26 29.90 -16.46 0.10
N ASN A 27 30.67 -15.35 0.13
CA ASN A 27 31.32 -14.67 -1.00
C ASN A 27 30.56 -13.52 -1.69
N ILE A 28 29.31 -13.23 -1.31
CA ILE A 28 28.61 -12.00 -1.72
C ILE A 28 28.63 -11.02 -0.53
N ILE A 29 29.56 -10.07 -0.58
CA ILE A 29 29.59 -8.96 0.36
C ILE A 29 28.79 -7.83 -0.30
N ASN A 30 27.76 -7.33 0.38
CA ASN A 30 27.09 -6.14 -0.10
C ASN A 30 28.11 -4.98 -0.07
N LEU A 31 28.54 -4.52 -1.25
CA LEU A 31 29.67 -3.61 -1.37
C LEU A 31 29.37 -2.21 -0.81
N ALA A 32 28.08 -1.85 -0.72
CA ALA A 32 27.62 -0.58 -0.17
C ALA A 32 27.72 -0.55 1.38
N THR A 33 27.45 -1.67 2.05
CA THR A 33 27.42 -1.74 3.52
C THR A 33 28.56 -2.57 4.12
N LYS A 34 29.36 -3.25 3.28
CA LYS A 34 30.36 -4.26 3.63
C LYS A 34 29.81 -5.39 4.53
N LYS A 35 28.51 -5.69 4.44
CA LYS A 35 27.84 -6.73 5.23
C LYS A 35 27.53 -7.96 4.37
N SER A 36 27.51 -9.12 5.01
CA SER A 36 27.13 -10.41 4.42
C SER A 36 25.65 -10.75 4.64
N TYR A 37 24.81 -9.74 4.89
CA TYR A 37 23.37 -9.88 5.08
C TYR A 37 22.68 -8.60 4.59
N ASN A 38 21.42 -8.73 4.24
CA ASN A 38 20.58 -7.60 3.84
C ASN A 38 19.18 -7.76 4.44
N CYS A 39 18.61 -6.65 4.88
CA CYS A 39 17.21 -6.60 5.30
C CYS A 39 16.35 -6.33 4.07
N LYS A 40 15.45 -7.25 3.77
CA LYS A 40 14.43 -7.06 2.75
C LYS A 40 13.21 -6.43 3.42
N CYS A 41 13.00 -5.16 3.12
CA CYS A 41 11.90 -4.38 3.67
C CYS A 41 10.60 -4.70 2.97
N ASP A 42 9.52 -4.70 3.75
CA ASP A 42 8.17 -4.61 3.19
C ASP A 42 7.98 -3.28 2.45
N PRO A 43 6.99 -3.18 1.54
CA PRO A 43 6.70 -1.95 0.80
C PRO A 43 6.42 -0.71 1.68
N GLN A 44 6.13 -0.92 2.97
CA GLN A 44 5.82 0.12 3.95
C GLN A 44 7.03 0.54 4.81
N HIS A 45 8.22 -0.02 4.56
CA HIS A 45 9.41 0.28 5.35
C HIS A 45 10.62 0.53 4.43
N THR A 46 11.52 1.41 4.87
CA THR A 46 12.78 1.74 4.22
C THR A 46 13.88 1.93 5.27
N GLY A 47 15.11 2.15 4.82
CA GLY A 47 16.31 2.19 5.66
C GLY A 47 17.14 0.92 5.56
N GLU A 48 18.32 0.94 6.17
CA GLU A 48 19.24 -0.20 6.10
C GLU A 48 18.72 -1.42 6.87
N TYR A 49 17.89 -1.18 7.88
CA TYR A 49 17.29 -2.17 8.76
C TYR A 49 15.75 -2.16 8.69
N CYS A 50 15.18 -1.51 7.67
CA CYS A 50 13.74 -1.30 7.53
C CYS A 50 13.14 -0.54 8.74
N GLU A 51 13.95 0.34 9.35
CA GLU A 51 13.63 1.09 10.55
C GLU A 51 12.71 2.28 10.28
N THR A 52 12.71 2.79 9.04
CA THR A 52 11.91 3.95 8.66
C THR A 52 10.59 3.49 8.08
N ARG A 53 9.48 3.82 8.74
CA ARG A 53 8.16 3.63 8.15
C ARG A 53 7.99 4.59 6.99
N LEU A 54 7.65 4.04 5.84
CA LEU A 54 7.15 4.80 4.72
C LEU A 54 5.68 5.08 5.01
N ASP A 55 5.36 6.32 5.43
CA ASP A 55 3.99 6.84 5.42
C ASP A 55 3.55 7.07 3.95
N LEU A 56 3.65 6.03 3.14
CA LEU A 56 3.18 6.04 1.76
C LEU A 56 1.66 5.98 1.80
N PRO A 57 0.94 6.98 1.25
CA PRO A 57 -0.50 6.90 1.15
C PRO A 57 -0.89 5.69 0.30
N CYS A 58 -2.01 5.03 0.65
CA CYS A 58 -2.50 3.89 -0.12
C CYS A 58 -2.67 4.24 -1.61
N PRO A 59 -2.34 3.30 -2.52
CA PRO A 59 -2.45 3.51 -3.96
C PRO A 59 -3.89 3.86 -4.38
N SER A 60 -4.10 4.38 -5.59
CA SER A 60 -5.44 4.65 -6.14
C SER A 60 -6.35 3.43 -6.03
N ASN A 61 -7.63 3.64 -5.72
CA ASN A 61 -8.63 2.60 -5.43
C ASN A 61 -8.37 1.76 -4.17
N TRP A 62 -7.47 2.20 -3.28
CA TRP A 62 -7.23 1.59 -1.97
C TRP A 62 -7.29 2.63 -0.86
N TRP A 63 -7.65 2.21 0.35
CA TRP A 63 -7.76 3.04 1.55
C TRP A 63 -7.33 2.28 2.82
N GLY A 64 -7.08 2.99 3.92
CA GLY A 64 -6.71 2.41 5.21
C GLY A 64 -5.31 2.81 5.68
N TYR A 65 -4.99 2.49 6.92
CA TYR A 65 -3.65 2.65 7.52
C TYR A 65 -3.51 1.70 8.71
N PRO A 66 -2.36 1.04 8.93
CA PRO A 66 -1.19 0.96 8.05
C PRO A 66 -1.37 -0.06 6.92
N ILE A 67 -2.38 -0.94 7.01
CA ILE A 67 -2.72 -1.91 5.96
C ILE A 67 -3.77 -1.28 5.05
N CYS A 68 -3.51 -1.30 3.74
CA CYS A 68 -4.46 -0.84 2.73
C CYS A 68 -5.43 -1.96 2.34
N GLY A 69 -6.71 -1.62 2.15
CA GLY A 69 -7.73 -2.46 1.54
C GLY A 69 -8.34 -1.80 0.29
N PRO A 70 -8.94 -2.59 -0.62
CA PRO A 70 -9.54 -2.06 -1.84
C PRO A 70 -10.80 -1.22 -1.54
N CYS A 71 -11.01 -0.15 -2.31
CA CYS A 71 -12.26 0.60 -2.36
C CYS A 71 -13.34 -0.25 -3.06
N GLN A 72 -14.49 -0.46 -2.41
CA GLN A 72 -15.63 -1.22 -2.98
C GLN A 72 -16.79 -0.31 -3.41
N CYS A 73 -16.46 0.78 -4.10
CA CYS A 73 -17.44 1.75 -4.55
C CYS A 73 -18.23 1.25 -5.77
N ASN A 74 -19.53 1.51 -5.81
CA ASN A 74 -20.38 1.04 -6.90
C ASN A 74 -20.31 1.97 -8.12
N ILE A 75 -19.37 1.70 -9.02
CA ILE A 75 -19.15 2.49 -10.25
C ILE A 75 -20.40 2.50 -11.14
N ASN A 76 -21.19 1.42 -11.15
CA ASN A 76 -22.43 1.35 -11.93
C ASN A 76 -23.51 2.32 -11.44
N LYS A 77 -23.40 2.83 -10.21
CA LYS A 77 -24.26 3.87 -9.64
C LYS A 77 -23.69 5.28 -9.78
N GLY A 78 -22.55 5.43 -10.46
CA GLY A 78 -21.85 6.70 -10.65
C GLY A 78 -20.87 7.09 -9.54
N TYR A 79 -20.48 6.15 -8.65
CA TYR A 79 -19.43 6.42 -7.66
C TYR A 79 -18.04 6.33 -8.29
N SER A 80 -17.12 7.17 -7.81
CA SER A 80 -15.71 7.07 -8.17
C SER A 80 -15.13 5.74 -7.71
N MET A 81 -14.22 5.17 -8.49
CA MET A 81 -13.41 4.03 -8.06
C MET A 81 -12.48 4.38 -6.89
N ASP A 82 -12.14 5.65 -6.74
CA ASP A 82 -11.37 6.18 -5.62
C ASP A 82 -12.30 6.50 -4.43
N CYS A 83 -11.85 6.10 -3.23
CA CYS A 83 -12.52 6.39 -1.97
C CYS A 83 -11.61 7.17 -1.01
N ASN A 84 -12.20 7.71 0.05
CA ASN A 84 -11.45 8.45 1.07
C ASN A 84 -10.35 7.56 1.67
N LYS A 85 -9.08 8.01 1.60
CA LYS A 85 -7.92 7.22 2.01
C LYS A 85 -7.89 6.84 3.48
N THR A 86 -8.62 7.56 4.32
CA THR A 86 -8.69 7.33 5.77
C THR A 86 -9.97 6.62 6.18
N THR A 87 -11.12 6.99 5.61
CA THR A 87 -12.43 6.46 6.03
C THR A 87 -13.02 5.41 5.09
N GLY A 88 -12.50 5.29 3.87
CA GLY A 88 -13.05 4.41 2.83
C GLY A 88 -14.32 4.93 2.18
N GLU A 89 -14.80 6.12 2.54
CA GLU A 89 -16.06 6.66 2.03
C GLU A 89 -16.01 6.91 0.51
N CYS A 90 -17.03 6.43 -0.20
CA CYS A 90 -17.13 6.53 -1.64
C CYS A 90 -17.76 7.87 -2.05
N SER A 91 -17.07 8.61 -2.90
CA SER A 91 -17.58 9.88 -3.44
C SER A 91 -18.26 9.66 -4.78
N CYS A 92 -19.36 10.38 -5.03
CA CYS A 92 -19.97 10.35 -6.36
C CYS A 92 -19.06 11.04 -7.37
N GLU A 93 -18.89 10.42 -8.53
CA GLU A 93 -18.16 11.03 -9.63
C GLU A 93 -19.02 12.17 -10.19
N LYS A 94 -18.58 13.41 -9.98
CA LYS A 94 -19.28 14.56 -10.53
C LYS A 94 -19.21 14.45 -12.04
N ALA A 95 -20.34 14.17 -12.69
CA ALA A 95 -20.43 14.16 -14.14
C ALA A 95 -20.00 15.52 -14.68
N THR A 96 -18.76 15.66 -15.15
CA THR A 96 -18.41 16.69 -16.12
C THR A 96 -19.05 16.26 -17.42
N ALA A 97 -20.32 16.61 -17.59
CA ALA A 97 -21.12 16.21 -18.74
C ALA A 97 -20.51 16.79 -20.02
N SER A 98 -19.77 15.98 -20.78
CA SER A 98 -19.78 16.09 -22.24
C SER A 98 -21.12 15.54 -22.71
N VAL A 99 -22.11 16.42 -22.78
CA VAL A 99 -23.44 16.15 -23.35
C VAL A 99 -23.26 15.76 -24.82
N GLY A 100 -23.23 14.46 -25.08
CA GLY A 100 -23.43 13.85 -26.38
C GLY A 100 -24.81 13.22 -26.40
N THR A 101 -25.78 13.99 -26.89
CA THR A 101 -26.95 13.53 -27.64
C THR A 101 -27.55 12.19 -27.23
N GLU A 102 -28.56 12.20 -26.34
CA GLU A 102 -29.82 11.46 -26.50
C GLU A 102 -30.73 11.69 -25.27
N ARG A 103 -31.96 12.15 -25.53
CA ARG A 103 -33.02 12.20 -24.51
C ARG A 103 -33.51 10.76 -24.30
N LEU A 104 -33.15 10.14 -23.19
CA LEU A 104 -33.75 8.87 -22.75
C LEU A 104 -34.72 9.11 -21.59
N ASN A 105 -35.84 8.38 -21.66
CA ASN A 105 -37.03 8.52 -20.83
C ASN A 105 -36.78 8.15 -19.35
N GLU A 106 -37.09 9.09 -18.45
CA GLU A 106 -37.77 8.92 -17.14
C GLU A 106 -37.58 7.63 -16.29
N LEU A 107 -36.41 6.98 -16.29
CA LEU A 107 -36.01 5.95 -15.31
C LEU A 107 -34.58 6.09 -14.74
N ASP A 108 -33.78 7.10 -15.16
CA ASP A 108 -32.39 7.31 -14.67
C ASP A 108 -32.32 8.20 -13.41
N LEU A 109 -33.26 8.04 -12.48
CA LEU A 109 -33.42 8.95 -11.33
C LEU A 109 -32.51 8.65 -10.11
N PHE A 110 -31.51 7.77 -10.19
CA PHE A 110 -30.72 7.34 -9.02
C PHE A 110 -29.21 7.26 -9.25
N GLY A 111 -28.55 8.39 -9.53
CA GLY A 111 -27.09 8.53 -9.46
C GLY A 111 -26.62 9.08 -8.11
N CYS A 112 -25.94 8.23 -7.31
CA CYS A 112 -25.42 8.33 -5.93
C CYS A 112 -26.25 9.05 -4.84
N THR A 113 -26.42 8.45 -3.65
CA THR A 113 -27.00 9.14 -2.45
C THR A 113 -26.23 8.92 -1.13
N SER A 114 -24.90 8.71 -1.19
CA SER A 114 -23.94 8.36 -0.11
C SER A 114 -23.78 6.85 0.13
N GLN A 115 -22.53 6.37 0.09
CA GLN A 115 -22.15 4.98 0.34
C GLN A 115 -20.90 4.95 1.24
N SER A 116 -21.02 4.34 2.41
CA SER A 116 -19.91 4.02 3.31
C SER A 116 -19.49 2.56 3.10
N LEU A 117 -18.21 2.26 3.34
CA LEU A 117 -17.68 0.90 3.34
C LEU A 117 -17.94 0.19 4.68
#